data_AF-A0A4Y8LKQ1-F1
#
_entry.id   AF-A0A4Y8LKQ1-F1
#
_cell.length_a   1.000
_cell.length_b   1.000
_cell.length_c   1.000
_cell.angle_alpha   90.00
_cell.angle_beta   90.00
_cell.angle_gamma   90.00
#
_symmetry.space_group_name_H-M   'P 1'
#
loop_
_entity.id
_entity.type
_entity.pdbx_description
1 polymer ?
#
loop_
_entity_poly.entity_id
_entity_poly.type
_entity_poly.pdbx_seq_one_letter_code
_entity_poly.pdbx_strand_id
1 'polypeptide(L)'
;MNQDDVKFRFELIEVTKIERGYLISVEVQIRWLKEIVYLGVVDVEMNDIGIFPSPAHLAAASPYKGIRGKLGAEMKRYIKIQKKFIPELAE
;
A
#
# COMPACT_ATOMS: atom_id res chain seq x y z
N MET A 1 17.64 -9.65 -3.56
CA MET A 1 16.40 -9.97 -2.80
C MET A 1 15.47 -10.76 -3.70
N ASN A 2 15.19 -12.02 -3.39
CA ASN A 2 14.21 -12.81 -4.16
C ASN A 2 12.79 -12.36 -3.79
N GLN A 3 11.90 -12.29 -4.77
CA GLN A 3 10.53 -11.79 -4.60
C GLN A 3 9.68 -12.70 -3.68
N ASP A 4 9.96 -13.99 -3.65
CA ASP A 4 9.19 -14.98 -2.89
C ASP A 4 9.44 -14.92 -1.39
N ASP A 5 10.65 -14.53 -0.98
CA ASP A 5 11.06 -14.43 0.43
C ASP A 5 10.60 -13.13 1.10
N VAL A 6 10.00 -12.22 0.34
CA VAL A 6 9.54 -10.92 0.84
C VAL A 6 8.13 -11.04 1.42
N LYS A 7 7.98 -10.51 2.64
CA LYS A 7 6.69 -10.38 3.33
C LYS A 7 6.35 -8.90 3.52
N PHE A 8 5.07 -8.58 3.34
CA PHE A 8 4.54 -7.24 3.57
C PHE A 8 3.60 -7.25 4.76
N ARG A 9 3.66 -6.19 5.56
CA ARG A 9 2.64 -5.86 6.56
C ARG A 9 2.15 -4.44 6.27
N PHE A 10 0.84 -4.27 6.40
CA PHE A 10 0.13 -3.03 6.12
C PHE A 10 -0.66 -2.61 7.35
N GLU A 11 -0.63 -1.33 7.66
CA GLU A 11 -1.40 -0.72 8.74
C GLU A 11 -2.00 0.60 8.23
N LEU A 12 -3.32 0.74 8.31
CA LEU A 12 -3.99 1.98 7.92
C LEU A 12 -3.74 3.04 8.98
N ILE A 13 -3.18 4.17 8.57
CA ILE A 13 -2.92 5.31 9.47
C ILE A 13 -4.08 6.30 9.38
N GLU A 14 -4.43 6.70 8.16
CA GLU A 14 -5.35 7.81 7.93
C GLU A 14 -6.08 7.65 6.60
N VAL A 15 -7.33 8.11 6.57
CA VAL A 15 -8.14 8.22 5.36
C VAL A 15 -8.62 9.66 5.25
N THR A 16 -8.22 10.35 4.19
CA THR A 16 -8.59 11.73 3.93
C THR A 16 -9.45 11.80 2.67
N LYS A 17 -10.60 12.46 2.74
CA LYS A 17 -11.43 12.72 1.55
C LYS A 17 -10.76 13.80 0.69
N ILE A 18 -10.63 13.53 -0.60
CA ILE A 18 -10.10 14.46 -1.60
C ILE A 18 -11.16 14.72 -2.68
N GLU A 19 -10.92 15.70 -3.56
CA GLU A 19 -11.90 16.15 -4.56
C GLU A 19 -12.48 15.01 -5.41
N ARG A 20 -11.64 14.02 -5.76
CA ARG A 20 -12.03 12.88 -6.60
C ARG A 20 -11.81 11.54 -5.89
N GLY A 21 -12.21 11.43 -4.63
CA GLY A 21 -12.18 10.17 -3.87
C GLY A 21 -11.48 10.31 -2.53
N TYR A 22 -10.52 9.43 -2.26
CA TYR A 22 -9.85 9.33 -0.97
C TYR A 22 -8.35 9.15 -1.13
N LEU A 23 -7.60 9.80 -0.26
CA LEU A 23 -6.19 9.55 -0.02
C LEU A 23 -6.07 8.68 1.24
N ILE A 24 -5.43 7.53 1.12
CA ILE A 24 -5.28 6.56 2.20
C ILE A 24 -3.78 6.40 2.50
N SER A 25 -3.39 6.77 3.72
CA SER A 25 -2.01 6.65 4.19
C SER A 25 -1.82 5.29 4.86
N VAL A 26 -0.91 4.47 4.32
CA VAL A 26 -0.67 3.10 4.80
C VAL A 26 0.77 2.97 5.28
N GLU A 27 0.99 2.60 6.54
CA GLU A 27 2.31 2.16 6.97
C GLU A 27 2.63 0.81 6.34
N VAL A 28 3.78 0.73 5.68
CA VAL A 28 4.27 -0.46 5.00
C VAL A 28 5.55 -0.91 5.68
N GLN A 29 5.53 -2.16 6.13
CA GLN A 29 6.73 -2.86 6.59
C GLN A 29 7.09 -3.95 5.58
N ILE A 30 8.29 -3.89 5.04
CA ILE A 30 8.84 -4.94 4.16
C ILE A 30 9.86 -5.75 4.96
N ARG A 31 9.66 -7.07 4.99
CA ARG A 31 10.61 -8.00 5.61
C ARG A 31 11.23 -8.92 4.57
N TRP A 32 12.54 -9.15 4.68
CA TRP A 32 13.28 -10.15 3.92
C TRP A 32 14.11 -11.01 4.87
N LEU A 33 13.95 -12.33 4.80
CA LEU A 33 14.66 -13.29 5.66
C LEU A 33 14.64 -12.93 7.16
N LYS A 34 13.48 -12.42 7.64
CA LYS A 34 13.17 -11.94 9.00
C LYS A 34 13.65 -10.52 9.33
N GLU A 35 14.50 -9.91 8.53
CA GLU A 35 14.95 -8.53 8.72
C GLU A 35 13.94 -7.54 8.14
N ILE A 36 13.77 -6.41 8.82
CA ILE A 36 12.97 -5.29 8.31
C ILE A 36 13.87 -4.47 7.39
N VAL A 37 13.60 -4.54 6.10
CA VAL A 37 14.39 -3.83 5.07
C VAL A 37 13.77 -2.49 4.67
N TYR A 38 12.51 -2.26 5.05
CA TYR A 38 11.83 -1.00 4.87
C TYR A 38 10.70 -0.86 5.90
N LEU A 39 10.55 0.36 6.42
CA LEU A 39 9.41 0.81 7.20
C LEU A 39 9.13 2.26 6.78
N GLY A 40 7.90 2.54 6.34
CA GLY A 40 7.52 3.88 5.91
C GLY A 40 6.09 3.94 5.39
N VAL A 41 5.63 5.15 5.09
CA VAL A 41 4.25 5.39 4.64
C VAL A 41 4.17 5.34 3.12
N VAL A 42 3.17 4.62 2.62
CA VAL A 42 2.78 4.63 1.22
C VAL A 42 1.37 5.17 1.09
N ASP A 43 1.25 6.25 0.33
CA ASP A 43 -0.03 6.86 0.04
C ASP A 43 -0.71 6.10 -1.09
N VAL A 44 -2.02 5.94 -0.97
CA VAL A 44 -2.86 5.24 -1.92
C VAL A 44 -4.07 6.11 -2.23
N GLU A 45 -4.17 6.55 -3.48
CA GLU A 45 -5.38 7.20 -3.95
C GLU A 45 -6.42 6.14 -4.31
N MET A 46 -7.67 6.37 -3.90
CA MET A 46 -8.80 5.53 -4.26
C MET A 46 -9.94 6.40 -4.78
N ASN A 47 -10.47 6.02 -5.94
CA ASN A 47 -11.61 6.68 -6.57
C ASN A 47 -12.48 5.66 -7.31
N ASP A 48 -13.49 6.14 -8.03
CA ASP A 48 -14.45 5.29 -8.77
C ASP A 48 -13.79 4.41 -9.84
N ILE A 49 -12.62 4.81 -10.34
CA ILE A 49 -11.85 4.07 -11.36
C ILE A 49 -11.07 2.93 -10.70
N GLY A 50 -10.50 3.15 -9.51
CA GLY A 50 -9.74 2.11 -8.83
C GLY A 50 -8.87 2.58 -7.67
N ILE A 51 -7.86 1.76 -7.36
CA ILE A 51 -6.93 1.93 -6.25
C ILE A 51 -5.52 2.10 -6.83
N PHE A 52 -4.88 3.21 -6.48
CA PHE A 52 -3.63 3.70 -7.07
C PHE A 52 -2.60 4.02 -5.98
N PRO A 53 -1.78 3.02 -5.58
CA PRO A 53 -0.56 3.27 -4.82
C PRO A 53 0.36 4.31 -5.47
N SER A 54 0.89 5.24 -4.68
CA SER A 54 1.86 6.23 -5.13
C SER A 54 3.09 5.56 -5.74
N PRO A 55 3.37 5.75 -7.06
CA PRO A 55 4.53 5.15 -7.70
C PRO A 55 5.85 5.62 -7.08
N ALA A 56 5.90 6.87 -6.60
CA ALA A 56 7.07 7.44 -5.94
C ALA A 56 7.35 6.73 -4.61
N HIS A 57 6.32 6.47 -3.80
CA HIS A 57 6.49 5.78 -2.52
C HIS A 57 6.84 4.30 -2.73
N LEU A 58 6.24 3.64 -3.73
CA LEU A 58 6.65 2.28 -4.12
C LEU A 58 8.12 2.24 -4.59
N ALA A 59 8.58 3.27 -5.30
CA ALA A 59 9.97 3.40 -5.73
C ALA A 59 10.92 3.57 -4.54
N ALA A 60 10.54 4.40 -3.55
CA ALA A 60 11.29 4.61 -2.32
C ALA A 60 11.33 3.34 -1.44
N ALA A 61 10.26 2.55 -1.42
CA ALA A 61 10.16 1.34 -0.59
C ALA A 61 11.08 0.20 -1.02
N SER A 62 11.44 0.11 -2.32
CA SER A 62 12.39 -0.89 -2.79
C SER A 62 13.07 -0.52 -4.11
N PRO A 63 14.40 -0.73 -4.24
CA PRO A 63 15.09 -0.54 -5.51
C PRO A 63 14.75 -1.64 -6.54
N TYR A 64 14.21 -2.78 -6.11
CA TYR A 64 13.96 -3.94 -6.96
C TYR A 64 12.58 -3.89 -7.63
N LYS A 65 12.55 -3.86 -8.97
CA LYS A 65 11.31 -3.76 -9.77
C LYS A 65 10.26 -4.83 -9.44
N GLY A 66 10.66 -6.09 -9.30
CA GLY A 66 9.72 -7.19 -8.99
C GLY A 66 9.02 -7.00 -7.64
N ILE A 67 9.76 -6.50 -6.65
CA ILE A 67 9.26 -6.29 -5.29
C ILE A 67 8.31 -5.09 -5.26
N ARG A 68 8.61 -4.02 -6.00
CA ARG A 68 7.67 -2.90 -6.20
C ARG A 68 6.35 -3.34 -6.82
N GLY A 69 6.43 -4.17 -7.86
CA GLY A 69 5.24 -4.73 -8.51
C GLY A 69 4.40 -5.58 -7.55
N LYS A 70 5.03 -6.47 -6.79
CA LYS A 70 4.36 -7.30 -5.77
C LYS A 70 3.75 -6.43 -4.66
N LEU A 71 4.49 -5.45 -4.15
CA LEU A 71 4.02 -4.51 -3.12
C LEU A 71 2.77 -3.76 -3.59
N GLY A 72 2.81 -3.17 -4.78
CA GLY A 72 1.66 -2.47 -5.35
C GLY A 72 0.44 -3.37 -5.54
N ALA A 73 0.64 -4.62 -5.98
CA ALA A 73 -0.45 -5.59 -6.14
C ALA A 73 -1.07 -6.00 -4.80
N GLU A 74 -0.25 -6.34 -3.81
CA GLU A 74 -0.72 -6.74 -2.47
C GLU A 74 -1.40 -5.58 -1.74
N MET A 75 -0.90 -4.36 -1.88
CA MET A 75 -1.53 -3.18 -1.29
C MET A 75 -2.90 -2.88 -1.90
N LYS A 76 -3.05 -2.99 -3.22
CA LYS A 76 -4.36 -2.88 -3.88
C LYS A 76 -5.34 -3.92 -3.34
N ARG A 77 -4.88 -5.17 -3.14
CA ARG A 77 -5.72 -6.24 -2.56
C ARG A 77 -6.13 -5.92 -1.13
N TYR A 78 -5.20 -5.45 -0.31
CA TYR A 78 -5.45 -5.05 1.06
C TYR A 78 -6.51 -3.95 1.15
N ILE A 79 -6.31 -2.82 0.45
CA ILE A 79 -7.28 -1.70 0.44
C ILE A 79 -8.64 -2.13 -0.11
N LYS A 80 -8.67 -2.97 -1.17
CA LYS A 80 -9.93 -3.48 -1.73
C LYS A 80 -10.77 -4.27 -0.72
N ILE A 81 -10.13 -4.98 0.22
CA ILE A 81 -10.82 -5.68 1.29
C ILE A 81 -11.21 -4.70 2.40
N GLN A 82 -10.28 -3.84 2.80
CA GLN A 82 -10.48 -2.89 3.91
C GLN A 82 -11.55 -1.84 3.65
N LYS A 83 -11.80 -1.43 2.39
CA LYS A 83 -12.82 -0.43 2.07
C LYS A 83 -14.22 -0.77 2.60
N LYS A 84 -14.53 -2.06 2.80
CA LYS A 84 -15.81 -2.50 3.36
C LYS A 84 -15.95 -2.24 4.86
N PHE A 85 -14.83 -1.99 5.54
CA PHE A 85 -14.72 -1.86 6.98
C PHE A 85 -14.30 -0.45 7.41
N ILE A 86 -13.87 0.39 6.46
CA ILE A 86 -13.56 1.80 6.69
C ILE A 86 -14.89 2.57 6.60
N PRO A 87 -15.43 3.11 7.71
CA PRO A 87 -16.72 3.79 7.73
C PRO A 87 -16.84 4.91 6.70
N GLU A 88 -15.75 5.65 6.48
CA GLU A 88 -15.66 6.76 5.54
C GLU A 88 -15.78 6.33 4.06
N LEU A 89 -15.62 5.03 3.78
CA LEU A 89 -15.65 4.42 2.45
C LEU A 89 -16.84 3.47 2.24
N ALA A 90 -17.66 3.25 3.27
CA ALA A 90 -18.72 2.24 3.29
C ALA A 90 -20.10 2.76 2.82
N GLU A 91 -20.16 3.97 2.23
CA GLU A 91 -21.36 4.55 1.59
C GLU A 91 -21.54 4.09 0.13
#